data_AF-A0A7V5C500-F1
#
_entry.id   AF-A0A7V5C500-F1
#
_cell.length_a   1.000
_cell.length_b   1.000
_cell.length_c   1.000
_cell.angle_alpha   90.00
_cell.angle_beta   90.00
_cell.angle_gamma   90.00
#
_symmetry.space_group_name_H-M   'P 1'
#
loop_
_entity.id
_entity.type
_entity.pdbx_description
1 polymer ?
#
loop_
_entity_poly.entity_id
_entity_poly.type
_entity_poly.pdbx_seq_one_letter_code
_entity_poly.pdbx_strand_id
1 'polypeptide(L)' 'MRVDRVVTTGVFQLAGVPTELENNVWVLGNDEEVIVVDASHDAAPI' A
#
# COMPACT_ATOMS: atom_id res chain seq x y z
N MET A 1 13.85 4.68 -14.22
CA MET A 1 13.39 3.93 -13.04
C MET A 1 13.06 4.95 -11.95
N ARG A 2 11.78 5.16 -11.69
CA ARG A 2 11.22 5.96 -10.60
C ARG A 2 10.88 5.05 -9.44
N VAL A 3 10.92 5.59 -8.23
CA VAL A 3 10.55 4.89 -6.99
C VAL A 3 9.71 5.85 -6.17
N ASP A 4 8.43 5.54 -6.06
CA ASP A 4 7.45 6.35 -5.35
C ASP A 4 6.90 5.57 -4.16
N ARG A 5 6.66 6.28 -3.05
CA ARG A 5 6.10 5.72 -1.82
C ARG A 5 4.73 6.35 -1.54
N VAL A 6 3.73 5.50 -1.40
CA VAL A 6 2.41 5.88 -0.91
C VAL A 6 2.21 5.25 0.46
N VAL A 7 1.81 6.06 1.43
CA VAL A 7 1.39 5.55 2.74
C VAL A 7 -0.11 5.39 2.72
N THR A 8 -0.57 4.17 2.96
CA THR A 8 -2.00 3.87 3.09
C THR A 8 -2.33 3.60 4.55
N THR A 9 -3.57 3.86 4.94
CA THR A 9 -4.08 3.60 6.28
C THR A 9 -5.17 2.54 6.22
N GLY A 10 -5.18 1.60 7.16
CA GLY A 10 -6.22 0.59 7.26
C GLY A 10 -6.45 0.18 8.72
N VAL A 11 -7.60 -0.42 8.99
CA VAL A 11 -7.89 -1.01 10.30
C VAL A 11 -7.66 -2.51 10.22
N PHE A 12 -6.77 -3.02 11.06
CA PHE A 12 -6.55 -4.45 11.22
C PHE A 12 -7.09 -4.90 12.58
N GLN A 13 -7.78 -6.03 12.60
CA GLN A 13 -8.26 -6.64 13.85
C GLN A 13 -7.38 -7.83 14.23
N LEU A 14 -6.59 -7.68 15.27
CA LEU A 14 -5.88 -8.79 15.91
C LEU A 14 -6.55 -9.08 17.25
N ALA A 15 -7.03 -10.32 17.44
CA ALA A 15 -7.74 -10.74 18.64
C ALA A 15 -8.99 -9.90 18.99
N GLY A 16 -9.69 -9.38 17.97
CA GLY A 16 -10.94 -8.62 18.15
C GLY A 16 -10.75 -7.15 18.57
N VAL A 17 -9.51 -6.68 18.69
CA VAL A 17 -9.21 -5.27 18.94
C VAL A 17 -8.90 -4.59 17.61
N PRO A 18 -9.67 -3.56 17.18
CA PRO A 18 -9.35 -2.79 15.99
C PRO A 18 -8.16 -1.87 16.26
N THR A 19 -7.18 -1.92 15.37
CA THR A 19 -6.00 -1.07 15.41
C THR A 19 -5.83 -0.41 14.05
N GLU A 20 -5.66 0.91 14.04
CA GLU A 20 -5.25 1.66 12.85
C GLU A 20 -3.77 1.39 12.58
N LEU A 21 -3.46 1.02 11.34
CA LEU A 21 -2.12 0.74 10.87
C LEU A 21 -1.86 1.56 9.62
N GLU A 22 -0.60 1.98 9.48
CA GLU A 22 -0.07 2.51 8.23
C GLU A 22 0.68 1.39 7.49
N ASN A 23 0.51 1.32 6.18
CA ASN A 23 1.29 0.46 5.32
C ASN A 23 2.03 1.27 4.25
N ASN A 24 3.23 0.81 3.88
CA ASN A 24 4.01 1.45 2.82
C ASN A 24 3.83 0.67 1.52
N VAL A 25 3.12 1.29 0.57
CA VAL A 25 3.04 0.79 -0.80
C VAL A 25 4.14 1.44 -1.63
N TRP A 26 4.88 0.63 -2.39
CA TRP A 26 5.94 1.14 -3.26
C TRP A 26 5.60 0.87 -4.73
N VAL A 27 5.80 1.89 -5.56
CA VAL A 27 5.64 1.82 -7.01
C VAL A 27 6.99 2.04 -7.67
N LEU A 28 7.47 1.03 -8.39
CA LEU A 28 8.77 1.05 -9.03
C LEU A 28 8.61 0.84 -10.53
N GLY A 29 9.12 1.75 -11.35
CA GLY A 29 9.04 1.56 -12.80
C GLY A 29 9.29 2.79 -13.63
N ASN A 30 8.59 2.88 -14.76
CA ASN A 30 8.63 3.99 -15.68
C ASN A 30 7.21 4.28 -16.18
N ASP A 31 7.12 5.03 -17.28
CA ASP A 31 5.84 5.48 -17.82
C ASP A 31 5.10 4.37 -18.60
N GLU A 32 5.74 3.22 -18.84
CA GLU A 32 5.17 2.07 -19.58
C GLU A 32 4.75 0.93 -18.64
N GLU A 33 5.59 0.58 -17.67
CA GLU A 33 5.35 -0.54 -16.75
C GLU A 33 5.85 -0.23 -15.34
N VAL A 34 5.15 -0.81 -14.35
CA VAL A 34 5.48 -0.68 -12.93
C VAL A 34 5.31 -2.00 -12.18
N ILE A 35 6.08 -2.15 -11.11
CA ILE A 35 5.92 -3.16 -10.07
C ILE A 35 5.36 -2.47 -8.83
N VAL A 36 4.28 -3.02 -8.29
CA VAL A 36 3.70 -2.60 -7.00
C VAL A 36 4.11 -3.59 -5.94
N VAL A 37 4.73 -3.10 -4.86
CA VAL A 37 5.15 -3.91 -3.71
C VAL A 37 4.27 -3.56 -2.53
N ASP A 38 3.74 -4.59 -1.87
CA ASP A 38 2.90 -4.48 -0.67
C ASP A 38 1.60 -3.70 -0.92
N ALA A 39 0.84 -4.12 -1.94
CA ALA A 39 -0.42 -3.47 -2.32
C ALA A 39 -1.47 -3.58 -1.21
N SER A 40 -2.28 -2.52 -1.05
CA SER A 40 -3.43 -2.52 -0.12
C SER A 40 -4.36 -3.70 -0.42
N HIS A 41 -4.84 -4.35 0.65
CA HIS A 41 -5.79 -5.46 0.56
C HIS A 41 -7.20 -4.99 0.16
N ASP A 42 -7.50 -3.71 0.36
CA ASP A 42 -8.73 -3.08 -0.11
C ASP A 42 -8.41 -2.29 -1.38
N ALA A 43 -9.09 -2.63 -2.48
CA ALA A 43 -8.79 -2.10 -3.80
C ALA A 43 -9.44 -0.71 -3.97
N ALA A 44 -8.68 0.34 -3.66
CA ALA A 44 -8.97 1.72 -4.05
C ALA A 44 -7.91 2.22 -5.04
N PRO A 45 -8.20 3.25 -5.87
CA PRO A 45 -7.18 3.92 -6.66
C PRO A 45 -6.04 4.41 -5.76
N ILE A 46 -4.80 4.20 -6.22
CA ILE A 46 -3.56 4.68 -5.58
C ILE A 46 -3.23 6.08 -6.10
#